data_AF-A0A6G1X9D3-F1
#
_entry.id   AF-A0A6G1X9D3-F1
#
_cell.length_a   1.000
_cell.length_b   1.000
_cell.length_c   1.000
_cell.angle_alpha   90.00
_cell.angle_beta   90.00
_cell.angle_gamma   90.00
#
_symmetry.space_group_name_H-M   'P 1'
#
loop_
_entity.id
_entity.type
_entity.pdbx_description
1 polymer ?
#
loop_
_entity_poly.entity_id
_entity_poly.type
_entity_poly.pdbx_seq_one_letter_code
_entity_poly.pdbx_strand_id
1 'polypeptide(L)' 'MNHLKEKELQNKIYAKRKKMIELGLTKGLHHKETLWISQELDRLINKLQR' A
#
# COMPACT_ATOMS: atom_id res chain seq x y z
N MET A 1 -5.63 -17.66 15.82
CA MET A 1 -6.16 -17.23 14.51
C MET A 1 -5.86 -15.77 14.14
N ASN A 2 -5.43 -14.88 15.04
CA ASN A 2 -5.17 -13.46 14.72
C ASN A 2 -3.89 -13.17 13.92
N HIS A 3 -2.81 -13.94 14.10
CA HIS A 3 -1.53 -13.68 13.41
C HIS A 3 -1.55 -13.88 11.88
N LEU A 4 -2.42 -14.74 11.35
CA LEU A 4 -2.52 -14.97 9.90
C LEU A 4 -3.09 -13.72 9.18
N LYS A 5 -4.13 -13.10 9.74
CA LYS A 5 -4.74 -11.90 9.17
C LYS A 5 -3.81 -10.70 9.20
N GLU A 6 -3.00 -10.59 10.26
CA GLU A 6 -2.00 -9.54 10.40
C GLU A 6 -0.87 -9.70 9.36
N LYS A 7 -0.36 -10.93 9.18
CA LYS A 7 0.65 -11.23 8.17
C LYS A 7 0.14 -10.98 6.75
N GLU A 8 -1.11 -11.35 6.45
CA GLU A 8 -1.74 -11.04 5.17
C GLU A 8 -1.85 -9.52 4.92
N LEU A 9 -2.18 -8.76 5.96
CA LEU A 9 -2.28 -7.30 5.88
C LEU A 9 -0.90 -6.67 5.65
N GLN A 10 0.13 -7.13 6.36
CA GLN A 10 1.52 -6.72 6.15
C GLN A 10 2.01 -7.02 4.73
N ASN A 11 1.69 -8.21 4.20
CA ASN A 11 2.03 -8.58 2.82
C ASN A 11 1.34 -7.66 1.79
N LYS A 12 0.06 -7.30 2.01
CA LYS A 12 -0.67 -6.37 1.14
C LYS A 12 -0.06 -4.96 1.19
N ILE A 13 0.34 -4.49 2.37
CA ILE A 13 1.04 -3.21 2.54
C ILE A 13 2.36 -3.24 1.77
N TYR A 14 3.17 -4.29 1.95
CA TYR A 14 4.44 -4.44 1.24
C TYR A 14 4.28 -4.42 -0.28
N ALA A 15 3.35 -5.22 -0.80
CA ALA A 15 3.07 -5.28 -2.23
C ALA A 15 2.61 -3.93 -2.80
N LYS A 16 1.71 -3.22 -2.11
CA LYS A 16 1.25 -1.89 -2.54
C LYS A 16 2.34 -0.84 -2.48
N ARG A 17 3.21 -0.88 -1.47
CA ARG A 17 4.35 0.04 -1.34
C ARG A 17 5.32 -0.13 -2.50
N LYS A 18 5.63 -1.36 -2.89
CA LYS A 18 6.45 -1.66 -4.08
C LYS A 18 5.82 -1.10 -5.35
N LYS A 19 4.51 -1.32 -5.54
CA LYS A 19 3.78 -0.82 -6.71
C LYS A 19 3.71 0.71 -6.75
N MET A 20 3.56 1.38 -5.61
CA MET A 20 3.59 2.85 -5.52
C MET A 20 4.95 3.40 -5.95
N ILE A 21 6.06 2.79 -5.50
CA ILE A 21 7.41 3.19 -5.89
C ILE A 21 7.59 3.03 -7.40
N GLU A 22 7.20 1.88 -7.95
CA GLU A 22 7.27 1.62 -9.39
C GLU A 22 6.47 2.65 -10.20
N LEU A 23 5.23 2.95 -9.80
CA LEU A 23 4.41 3.97 -10.46
C LEU A 23 4.98 5.38 -10.28
N GLY A 24 5.53 5.69 -9.11
CA GLY A 24 6.20 6.96 -8.85
C GLY A 24 7.42 7.18 -9.74
N LEU A 25 8.18 6.12 -10.01
CA LEU A 25 9.34 6.16 -10.89
C LEU A 25 8.96 6.18 -12.38
N THR A 26 7.88 5.49 -12.77
CA THR A 26 7.49 5.35 -14.19
C THR A 26 6.54 6.45 -14.68
N LYS A 27 5.59 6.87 -13.84
CA LYS A 27 4.53 7.83 -14.19
C LYS A 27 4.61 9.15 -13.42
N GLY A 28 5.42 9.19 -12.35
CA GLY A 28 5.52 10.33 -11.45
C GLY A 28 4.59 10.23 -10.23
N LEU A 29 4.94 10.92 -9.15
CA LEU A 29 4.20 10.90 -7.89
C LEU A 29 2.84 11.60 -7.96
N HIS A 30 2.68 12.57 -8.86
CA HIS A 30 1.43 13.29 -9.08
C HIS A 30 0.47 12.57 -10.04
N HIS A 31 0.88 11.46 -10.65
CA HIS A 31 0.02 10.71 -11.55
C HIS A 31 -1.17 10.14 -10.77
N LYS A 32 -2.37 10.20 -11.37
CA LYS A 32 -3.63 9.77 -10.75
C LYS A 32 -3.54 8.36 -10.14
N GLU A 33 -2.89 7.43 -10.83
CA GLU A 33 -2.70 6.07 -10.33
C GLU A 33 -1.77 5.99 -9.12
N THR A 34 -0.69 6.77 -9.10
CA THR A 34 0.25 6.82 -7.97
C THR A 34 -0.44 7.39 -6.73
N LEU A 35 -1.23 8.45 -6.90
CA LEU A 35 -2.05 9.04 -5.85
C LEU A 35 -3.10 8.05 -5.32
N TRP A 36 -3.77 7.32 -6.20
CA TRP A 36 -4.77 6.32 -5.82
C TRP A 36 -4.14 5.19 -5.00
N ILE A 37 -2.98 4.66 -5.43
CA ILE A 37 -2.27 3.63 -4.66
C ILE A 37 -1.78 4.17 -3.31
N SER A 38 -1.33 5.43 -3.23
CA SER A 38 -0.96 6.06 -1.96
C SER A 38 -2.13 6.04 -0.97
N GLN A 39 -3.31 6.50 -1.39
CA GLN A 39 -4.49 6.52 -0.53
C GLN A 39 -4.91 5.12 -0.07
N GLU A 40 -4.78 4.12 -0.94
CA GLU A 40 -5.10 2.74 -0.57
C GLU A 40 -4.06 2.15 0.39
N LEU A 41 -2.77 2.49 0.22
CA LEU A 41 -1.71 2.12 1.13
C LEU A 41 -1.96 2.70 2.53
N ASP A 42 -2.33 3.98 2.61
CA ASP A 42 -2.65 4.65 3.88
C ASP A 42 -3.83 3.97 4.60
N ARG A 43 -4.86 3.53 3.87
CA ARG A 43 -5.98 2.77 4.46
C ARG A 43 -5.53 1.43 5.04
N LEU A 44 -4.63 0.72 4.36
CA LEU A 44 -4.12 -0.56 4.85
C LEU A 44 -3.24 -0.38 6.09
N ILE A 45 -2.39 0.66 6.12
CA ILE A 45 -1.55 0.99 7.28
C ILE A 45 -2.43 1.34 8.48
N ASN A 46 -3.44 2.20 8.28
CA ASN A 46 -4.40 2.54 9.34
C ASN A 46 -5.16 1.31 9.87
N LYS A 47 -5.44 0.32 9.02
CA LYS A 47 -6.07 -0.93 9.43
C LYS A 47 -5.15 -1.84 10.25
N LEU A 48 -3.83 -1.73 10.06
CA LEU A 48 -2.84 -2.51 10.81
C LEU A 48 -2.53 -1.89 12.17
N GLN A 49 -2.57 -0.55 12.24
CA GLN A 49 -2.27 0.21 13.46
C GLN A 49 -3.45 0.32 14.44
N ARG A 50 -4.67 -0.03 14.00
CA ARG A 50 -5.87 -0.14 14.83
C ARG A 50 -6.06 -1.55 15.35
#